data_AF-A0A7Y5HE34-F1
#
_entry.id   AF-A0A7Y5HE34-F1
#
_cell.length_a   1.000
_cell.length_b   1.000
_cell.length_c   1.000
_cell.angle_alpha   90.00
_cell.angle_beta   90.00
_cell.angle_gamma   90.00
#
_symmetry.space_group_name_H-M   'P 1'
#
loop_
_entity.id
_entity.type
_entity.pdbx_description
1 polymer ?
#
loop_
_entity_poly.entity_id
_entity_poly.type
_entity_poly.pdbx_seq_one_letter_code
_entity_poly.pdbx_strand_id
1 'polypeptide(L)'
;PHHRPAELDADLARLREAGADSNALVVQARALVLAGRDREAVDLLSSKGRRTHFSTLFWLGAAYWKLGRLAEARVVLQDARRLNPHLAKHAARLPGLADFLASVAPESGGDRARLGYELATHLLTVAEIETLVRAYRFRRAAAEYEALLAAVTSGTRKADIAARLPEVRAMAAALDRIVAAVNRGQPRLKARVGGADLTLQKADEAAFDFTIPKGSGRFPWAFVGPAALLDMVSSCAAPPDDLFGLACVAWEAGEPDLAVKTFEEAAKHRPELRPAVAAFVARQRGIPVPAGGFALHQGRYVTPEEKARLSEGLVLFEGRWVTPKDRAQLARGLVRAGDRWVAGDEAELLRLGFRRHRGEWMSPGDYEALRGTWAEAWTADTAHFAIRTNQGEAFARDLASLLEAAWQDMHAVYGDGPKLKEKVAVLAFRTFEDWRTWCRDNRQEASLNAAGLARSDAGTVAGWNKSRNEQQFLQTMVHETAHLFWNRLAPAARTPSWYAEGMATEFEGFDWTGKEWRWDHVADTRVAFIRGAVKGRRQLPLQDLFGGDALALINSDMSRALLFYAQCWSVVHFLRTTDNPKWRAAGEAYRKELAAGGTRGLPHFLGDTAAFEKDWMAFVAGM
;
A
#
# COMPACT_ATOMS: atom_id res chain seq x y z
N PRO A 1 3.36 27.82 19.71
CA PRO A 1 2.91 27.29 18.39
C PRO A 1 3.14 28.26 17.21
N HIS A 2 3.21 29.57 17.43
CA HIS A 2 3.30 30.57 16.35
C HIS A 2 4.71 31.15 16.08
N HIS A 3 5.77 30.61 16.70
CA HIS A 3 7.13 31.07 16.41
C HIS A 3 7.65 30.47 15.11
N ARG A 4 8.31 31.30 14.29
CA ARG A 4 9.09 30.81 13.15
C ARG A 4 10.26 29.96 13.68
N PRO A 5 10.66 28.88 13.00
CA PRO A 5 11.74 27.99 13.47
C PRO A 5 13.02 28.72 13.91
N ALA A 6 13.42 29.77 13.19
CA ALA A 6 14.62 30.55 13.49
C ALA A 6 14.55 31.36 14.81
N GLU A 7 13.36 31.80 15.23
CA GLU A 7 13.18 32.53 16.49
C GLU A 7 13.29 31.59 17.69
N LEU A 8 12.79 30.36 17.55
CA LEU A 8 12.88 29.33 18.58
C LEU A 8 14.33 28.95 18.86
N ASP A 9 15.17 28.82 17.84
CA ASP A 9 16.59 28.51 18.02
C ASP A 9 17.34 29.63 18.77
N ALA A 10 17.04 30.89 18.44
CA ALA A 10 17.61 32.04 19.15
C ALA A 10 17.15 32.08 20.62
N ASP A 11 15.88 31.77 20.90
CA ASP A 11 15.36 31.67 22.27
C ASP A 11 15.97 30.53 23.07
N LEU A 12 16.14 29.35 22.45
CA LEU A 12 16.79 28.20 23.08
C LEU A 12 18.27 28.49 23.36
N ALA A 13 18.97 29.21 22.47
CA ALA A 13 20.35 29.64 22.71
C ALA A 13 20.45 30.58 23.91
N ARG A 14 19.58 31.60 23.98
CA ARG A 14 19.51 32.53 25.13
C ARG A 14 19.23 31.81 26.45
N LEU A 15 18.31 30.84 26.44
CA LEU A 15 17.99 30.05 27.62
C LEU A 15 19.15 29.12 28.07
N ARG A 16 20.00 28.66 27.15
CA ARG A 16 21.21 27.88 27.48
C ARG A 16 22.27 28.74 28.16
N GLU A 17 22.44 29.98 27.71
CA GLU A 17 23.38 30.95 28.28
C GLU A 17 22.96 31.42 29.68
N ALA A 18 21.66 31.46 29.96
CA ALA A 18 21.11 31.89 31.26
C ALA A 18 21.40 30.92 32.45
N GLY A 19 22.08 29.79 32.21
CA GLY A 19 22.55 28.88 33.25
C GLY A 19 21.61 27.70 33.55
N ALA A 20 22.15 26.72 34.29
CA ALA A 20 21.52 25.41 34.52
C ALA A 20 20.49 25.40 35.68
N ASP A 21 19.63 26.41 35.77
CA ASP A 21 18.49 26.33 36.68
C ASP A 21 17.50 25.27 36.15
N SER A 22 17.01 24.44 37.07
CA SER A 22 15.95 23.46 36.84
C SER A 22 14.72 24.04 36.13
N ASN A 23 14.33 25.29 36.42
CA ASN A 23 13.22 25.94 35.74
C ASN A 23 13.54 26.28 34.28
N ALA A 24 14.74 26.78 34.00
CA ALA A 24 15.17 27.07 32.63
C ALA A 24 15.17 25.81 31.75
N LEU A 25 15.64 24.69 32.30
CA LEU A 25 15.61 23.38 31.63
C LEU A 25 14.19 22.92 31.29
N VAL A 26 13.26 23.08 32.24
CA VAL A 26 11.84 22.74 32.04
C VAL A 26 11.21 23.61 30.95
N VAL A 27 11.50 24.92 30.92
CA VAL A 27 11.00 25.82 29.89
C VAL A 27 11.55 25.46 28.52
N GLN A 28 12.85 25.17 28.41
CA GLN A 28 13.49 24.72 27.16
C GLN A 28 12.87 23.41 26.65
N ALA A 29 12.74 22.40 27.51
CA ALA A 29 12.17 21.12 27.12
C ALA A 29 10.70 21.24 26.69
N ARG A 30 9.91 22.06 27.39
CA ARG A 30 8.54 22.39 26.99
C ARG A 30 8.50 23.01 25.59
N ALA A 31 9.37 23.98 25.32
CA ALA A 31 9.43 24.65 24.02
C ALA A 31 9.77 23.65 22.90
N LEU A 32 10.76 22.77 23.14
CA LEU A 32 11.14 21.69 22.21
C LEU A 32 9.97 20.74 21.92
N VAL A 33 9.27 20.25 22.94
CA VAL A 33 8.10 19.34 22.78
C VAL A 33 6.97 20.00 22.00
N LEU A 34 6.69 21.29 22.25
CA LEU A 34 5.66 22.04 21.53
C LEU A 34 6.05 22.35 20.08
N ALA A 35 7.33 22.36 19.76
CA ALA A 35 7.87 22.54 18.42
C ALA A 35 8.07 21.22 17.65
N GLY A 36 7.75 20.06 18.25
CA GLY A 36 7.96 18.75 17.63
C GLY A 36 9.42 18.27 17.63
N ARG A 37 10.29 18.88 18.46
CA ARG A 37 11.70 18.50 18.64
C ARG A 37 11.86 17.59 19.86
N ASP A 38 11.07 16.53 19.89
CA ASP A 38 10.87 15.70 21.09
C ASP A 38 12.15 14.97 21.53
N ARG A 39 13.00 14.55 20.57
CA ARG A 39 14.28 13.88 20.87
C ARG A 39 15.26 14.77 21.64
N GLU A 40 15.37 16.03 21.24
CA GLU A 40 16.22 17.00 21.94
C GLU A 40 15.71 17.29 23.36
N ALA A 41 14.38 17.30 23.54
CA ALA A 41 13.79 17.44 24.87
C ALA A 41 14.15 16.25 25.78
N VAL A 42 14.16 15.03 25.24
CA VAL A 42 14.59 13.82 25.98
C VAL A 42 16.06 13.92 26.37
N ASP A 43 16.94 14.30 25.45
CA ASP A 43 18.38 14.42 25.71
C ASP A 43 18.68 15.49 26.77
N LEU A 44 17.99 16.63 26.67
CA LEU A 44 18.09 17.73 27.62
C LEU A 44 17.67 17.30 29.04
N LEU A 45 16.52 16.64 29.16
CA LEU A 45 15.96 16.27 30.47
C LEU A 45 16.58 14.98 31.05
N SER A 46 17.20 14.13 30.22
CA SER A 46 17.83 12.88 30.68
C SER A 46 19.28 13.07 31.15
N SER A 47 19.98 14.07 30.62
CA SER A 47 21.40 14.31 30.92
C SER A 47 21.68 14.90 32.31
N LYS A 48 20.67 15.49 32.97
CA LYS A 48 20.83 16.20 34.24
C LYS A 48 20.10 15.42 35.34
N GLY A 49 20.84 14.54 36.03
CA GLY A 49 20.37 13.47 36.94
C GLY A 49 19.50 13.82 38.16
N ARG A 50 18.64 14.85 38.12
CA ARG A 50 17.61 15.09 39.15
C ARG A 50 16.23 14.89 38.56
N ARG A 51 15.69 13.68 38.74
CA ARG A 51 14.33 13.27 38.36
C ARG A 51 13.29 13.51 39.46
N THR A 52 13.47 14.52 40.30
CA THR A 52 12.60 14.74 41.48
C THR A 52 11.58 15.86 41.32
N HIS A 53 11.64 16.63 40.23
CA HIS A 53 10.71 17.73 40.00
C HIS A 53 9.58 17.32 39.05
N PHE A 54 8.34 17.64 39.45
CA PHE A 54 7.12 17.33 38.70
C PHE A 54 7.22 17.72 37.22
N SER A 55 7.62 18.97 36.94
CA SER A 55 7.62 19.48 35.57
C SER A 55 8.65 18.80 34.69
N THR A 56 9.80 18.40 35.25
CA THR A 56 10.84 17.64 34.54
C THR A 56 10.30 16.29 34.09
N LEU A 57 9.68 15.55 35.00
CA LEU A 57 9.07 14.26 34.70
C LEU A 57 7.92 14.40 33.70
N PHE A 58 7.02 15.39 33.88
CA PHE A 58 5.91 15.60 32.97
C PHE A 58 6.38 15.83 31.52
N TRP A 59 7.33 16.74 31.30
CA TRP A 59 7.79 17.06 29.95
C TRP A 59 8.67 15.97 29.34
N LEU A 60 9.44 15.22 30.15
CA LEU A 60 10.17 14.04 29.68
C LEU A 60 9.20 12.93 29.23
N GLY A 61 8.16 12.68 30.02
CA GLY A 61 7.13 11.70 29.69
C GLY A 61 6.32 12.08 28.45
N ALA A 62 5.99 13.37 28.29
CA ALA A 62 5.33 13.88 27.08
C ALA A 62 6.21 13.75 25.83
N ALA A 63 7.52 13.99 25.95
CA ALA A 63 8.46 13.81 24.85
C ALA A 63 8.58 12.33 24.43
N TYR A 64 8.68 11.40 25.39
CA TYR A 64 8.66 9.96 25.10
C TYR A 64 7.37 9.53 24.40
N TRP A 65 6.23 10.04 24.85
CA TRP A 65 4.93 9.72 24.24
C TRP A 65 4.86 10.15 22.78
N LYS A 66 5.30 11.37 22.45
CA LYS A 66 5.33 11.85 21.06
C LYS A 66 6.30 11.07 20.15
N LEU A 67 7.38 10.53 20.72
CA LEU A 67 8.31 9.67 20.01
C LEU A 67 7.81 8.21 19.85
N GLY A 68 6.60 7.89 20.33
CA GLY A 68 6.08 6.52 20.33
C GLY A 68 6.74 5.58 21.34
N ARG A 69 7.56 6.11 22.26
CA ARG A 69 8.23 5.35 23.34
C ARG A 69 7.28 5.18 24.52
N LEU A 70 6.19 4.43 24.29
CA LEU A 70 5.02 4.40 25.17
C LEU A 70 5.31 3.76 26.55
N ALA A 71 6.23 2.81 26.63
CA ALA A 71 6.60 2.17 27.89
C ALA A 71 7.32 3.17 28.82
N GLU A 72 8.31 3.89 28.30
CA GLU A 72 9.05 4.91 29.04
C GLU A 72 8.16 6.10 29.40
N ALA A 73 7.31 6.53 28.45
CA ALA A 73 6.32 7.57 28.70
C ALA A 73 5.41 7.20 29.88
N ARG A 74 4.92 5.96 29.92
CA ARG A 74 4.06 5.45 31.01
C ARG A 74 4.76 5.53 32.35
N VAL A 75 5.98 5.02 32.46
CA VAL A 75 6.76 5.03 33.72
C VAL A 75 6.98 6.47 34.20
N VAL A 76 7.49 7.35 33.33
CA VAL A 76 7.83 8.72 33.73
C VAL A 76 6.59 9.55 34.06
N LEU A 77 5.48 9.37 33.34
CA LEU A 77 4.22 10.08 33.62
C LEU A 77 3.53 9.54 34.88
N GLN A 78 3.70 8.27 35.22
CA GLN A 78 3.27 7.76 36.53
C GLN A 78 4.04 8.46 37.66
N ASP A 79 5.35 8.62 37.53
CA ASP A 79 6.15 9.37 38.51
C ASP A 79 5.73 10.85 38.59
N ALA A 80 5.47 11.50 37.45
CA ALA A 80 4.94 12.86 37.43
C ALA A 80 3.58 12.96 38.13
N ARG A 81 2.69 11.98 37.93
CA ARG A 81 1.37 11.91 38.58
C ARG A 81 1.47 11.75 40.09
N ARG A 82 2.49 11.03 40.58
CA ARG A 82 2.79 10.88 42.02
C ARG A 82 3.11 12.23 42.66
N LEU A 83 3.88 13.07 41.97
CA LEU A 83 4.25 14.40 42.46
C LEU A 83 3.13 15.45 42.31
N ASN A 84 2.27 15.32 41.30
CA ASN A 84 1.11 16.20 41.11
C ASN A 84 -0.10 15.39 40.59
N PRO A 85 -1.08 15.10 41.48
CA PRO A 85 -2.29 14.37 41.11
C PRO A 85 -3.13 15.04 40.01
N HIS A 86 -2.94 16.34 39.76
CA HIS A 86 -3.64 17.10 38.72
C HIS A 86 -2.94 17.06 37.35
N LEU A 87 -2.06 16.06 37.11
CA LEU A 87 -1.37 15.82 35.84
C LEU A 87 -2.27 15.96 34.60
N ALA A 88 -3.52 15.50 34.68
CA ALA A 88 -4.50 15.58 33.58
C ALA A 88 -4.74 17.01 33.09
N LYS A 89 -4.72 18.01 33.98
CA LYS A 89 -4.87 19.43 33.59
C LYS A 89 -3.69 19.92 32.74
N HIS A 90 -2.50 19.38 32.97
CA HIS A 90 -1.32 19.71 32.18
C HIS A 90 -1.34 19.01 30.82
N ALA A 91 -1.82 17.76 30.79
CA ALA A 91 -1.92 16.96 29.56
C ALA A 91 -2.95 17.48 28.56
N ALA A 92 -4.02 18.14 29.01
CA ALA A 92 -5.01 18.77 28.13
C ALA A 92 -4.40 19.80 27.15
N ARG A 93 -3.18 20.28 27.40
CA ARG A 93 -2.44 21.19 26.52
C ARG A 93 -1.76 20.49 25.34
N LEU A 94 -1.75 19.16 25.33
CA LEU A 94 -1.16 18.31 24.29
C LEU A 94 -2.27 17.40 23.74
N PRO A 95 -2.78 17.65 22.51
CA PRO A 95 -3.85 16.85 21.92
C PRO A 95 -3.50 15.36 21.96
N GLY A 96 -4.39 14.51 22.51
CA GLY A 96 -4.20 13.06 22.62
C GLY A 96 -3.42 12.56 23.85
N LEU A 97 -2.65 13.41 24.55
CA LEU A 97 -1.91 12.97 25.74
C LEU A 97 -2.85 12.69 26.93
N ALA A 98 -3.98 13.40 27.01
CA ALA A 98 -4.99 13.16 28.05
C ALA A 98 -5.58 11.75 27.95
N ASP A 99 -5.87 11.28 26.74
CA ASP A 99 -6.39 9.93 26.49
C ASP A 99 -5.34 8.86 26.80
N PHE A 100 -4.07 9.13 26.43
CA PHE A 100 -2.96 8.27 26.83
C PHE A 100 -2.86 8.18 28.36
N LEU A 101 -2.92 9.31 29.08
CA LEU A 101 -2.90 9.30 30.55
C LEU A 101 -4.10 8.60 31.19
N ALA A 102 -5.27 8.64 30.55
CA ALA A 102 -6.43 7.86 30.97
C ALA A 102 -6.17 6.35 30.83
N SER A 103 -5.45 5.92 29.78
CA SER A 103 -4.96 4.53 29.64
C SER A 103 -3.85 4.16 30.62
N VAL A 104 -3.28 5.15 31.32
CA VAL A 104 -2.28 5.01 32.40
C VAL A 104 -2.97 5.16 33.76
N ALA A 105 -4.28 4.89 33.85
CA ALA A 105 -5.03 4.90 35.11
C ALA A 105 -4.27 4.13 36.21
N PRO A 106 -4.27 4.64 37.46
CA PRO A 106 -3.67 3.90 38.55
C PRO A 106 -4.40 2.57 38.66
N GLU A 107 -3.66 1.46 38.77
CA GLU A 107 -4.24 0.24 39.31
C GLU A 107 -4.96 0.62 40.60
N SER A 108 -6.25 0.27 40.66
CA SER A 108 -7.25 0.81 41.55
C SER A 108 -6.79 0.97 43.01
N GLY A 109 -6.77 2.21 43.49
CA GLY A 109 -7.26 2.67 44.80
C GLY A 109 -6.65 2.15 46.12
N GLY A 110 -5.99 0.99 46.17
CA GLY A 110 -5.54 0.37 47.41
C GLY A 110 -4.17 0.81 47.92
N ASP A 111 -3.32 1.36 47.05
CA ASP A 111 -1.88 1.51 47.35
C ASP A 111 -1.47 2.88 47.92
N ARG A 112 -2.40 3.84 48.00
CA ARG A 112 -2.09 5.20 48.47
C ARG A 112 -1.73 5.27 49.96
N ALA A 113 -2.30 4.39 50.78
CA ALA A 113 -1.98 4.28 52.22
C ALA A 113 -0.83 3.30 52.50
N ARG A 114 -0.47 2.43 51.53
CA ARG A 114 0.52 1.36 51.70
C ARG A 114 1.94 1.77 51.30
N LEU A 115 2.09 2.68 50.34
CA LEU A 115 3.42 3.19 49.92
C LEU A 115 4.01 4.29 50.81
N GLY A 116 3.19 4.95 51.64
CA GLY A 116 3.72 5.73 52.77
C GLY A 116 4.52 4.88 53.76
N TYR A 117 4.29 3.55 53.75
CA TYR A 117 5.03 2.56 54.54
C TYR A 117 6.34 2.13 53.85
N GLU A 118 6.43 2.14 52.51
CA GLU A 118 7.67 1.82 51.76
C GLU A 118 8.74 2.93 51.89
N LEU A 119 8.36 4.18 52.13
CA LEU A 119 9.30 5.26 52.49
C LEU A 119 9.73 5.23 53.97
N ALA A 120 9.01 4.47 54.81
CA ALA A 120 9.31 4.29 56.22
C ALA A 120 10.18 3.06 56.51
N THR A 121 10.29 2.13 55.56
CA THR A 121 11.22 1.00 55.64
C THR A 121 12.52 1.38 54.93
N HIS A 122 13.68 1.10 55.54
CA HIS A 122 15.01 1.36 54.98
C HIS A 122 15.35 0.49 53.73
N LEU A 123 14.35 0.00 52.99
CA LEU A 123 14.55 -0.87 51.83
C LEU A 123 14.89 -0.04 50.58
N LEU A 124 15.85 -0.52 49.80
CA LEU A 124 16.17 0.08 48.51
C LEU A 124 15.01 -0.11 47.52
N THR A 125 14.75 0.92 46.72
CA THR A 125 13.86 0.83 45.56
C THR A 125 14.48 -0.05 44.47
N VAL A 126 13.66 -0.59 43.55
CA VAL A 126 14.16 -1.39 42.42
C VAL A 126 15.24 -0.63 41.62
N ALA A 127 15.08 0.68 41.44
CA ALA A 127 16.05 1.50 40.71
C ALA A 127 17.41 1.62 41.43
N GLU A 128 17.39 1.68 42.76
CA GLU A 128 18.59 1.69 43.60
C GLU A 128 19.26 0.31 43.60
N ILE A 129 18.48 -0.77 43.68
CA ILE A 129 19.00 -2.14 43.57
C ILE A 129 19.64 -2.37 42.19
N GLU A 130 19.02 -1.93 41.10
CA GLU A 130 19.62 -2.00 39.75
C GLU A 130 20.88 -1.12 39.62
N THR A 131 21.05 -0.11 40.48
CA THR A 131 22.31 0.64 40.55
C THR A 131 23.43 -0.19 41.19
N LEU A 132 23.09 -1.05 42.16
CA LEU A 132 24.03 -2.04 42.69
C LEU A 132 24.40 -3.09 41.63
N VAL A 133 23.43 -3.57 40.84
CA VAL A 133 23.69 -4.50 39.72
C VAL A 133 24.66 -3.87 38.71
N ARG A 134 24.40 -2.63 38.27
CA ARG A 134 25.32 -1.89 37.37
C ARG A 134 26.70 -1.64 37.96
N ALA A 135 26.81 -1.54 39.29
CA ALA A 135 28.08 -1.41 40.00
C ALA A 135 28.75 -2.77 40.30
N TYR A 136 28.21 -3.86 39.75
CA TYR A 136 28.65 -5.25 39.93
C TYR A 136 28.61 -5.73 41.40
N ARG A 137 27.78 -5.10 42.23
CA ARG A 137 27.54 -5.49 43.62
C ARG A 137 26.40 -6.50 43.72
N PHE A 138 26.53 -7.59 42.96
CA PHE A 138 25.45 -8.54 42.72
C PHE A 138 24.96 -9.25 43.98
N ARG A 139 25.86 -9.63 44.90
CA ARG A 139 25.48 -10.29 46.16
C ARG A 139 24.57 -9.40 47.00
N ARG A 140 24.97 -8.14 47.19
CA ARG A 140 24.13 -7.16 47.87
C ARG A 140 22.82 -6.93 47.12
N ALA A 141 22.87 -6.77 45.79
CA ALA A 141 21.66 -6.58 45.00
C ALA A 141 20.66 -7.75 45.15
N ALA A 142 21.15 -9.00 45.16
CA ALA A 142 20.32 -10.18 45.37
C ALA A 142 19.65 -10.16 46.77
N ALA A 143 20.40 -9.84 47.83
CA ALA A 143 19.85 -9.73 49.18
C ALA A 143 18.77 -8.64 49.30
N GLU A 144 18.99 -7.49 48.65
CA GLU A 144 18.02 -6.40 48.63
C GLU A 144 16.77 -6.78 47.82
N TYR A 145 16.92 -7.53 46.71
CA TYR A 145 15.78 -8.08 45.97
C TYR A 145 14.98 -9.09 46.80
N GLU A 146 15.63 -9.94 47.59
CA GLU A 146 14.97 -10.89 48.48
C GLU A 146 14.15 -10.18 49.56
N ALA A 147 14.77 -9.18 50.22
CA ALA A 147 14.09 -8.36 51.21
C ALA A 147 12.89 -7.62 50.59
N LEU A 148 13.06 -7.06 49.40
CA LEU A 148 11.99 -6.38 48.67
C LEU A 148 10.88 -7.35 48.23
N LEU A 149 11.22 -8.56 47.79
CA LEU A 149 10.26 -9.59 47.39
C LEU A 149 9.37 -10.04 48.56
N ALA A 150 9.94 -10.11 49.76
CA ALA A 150 9.21 -10.44 50.99
C ALA A 150 8.26 -9.31 51.42
N ALA A 151 8.66 -8.05 51.19
CA ALA A 151 7.90 -6.87 51.60
C ALA A 151 6.80 -6.45 50.60
N VAL A 152 6.99 -6.70 49.30
CA VAL A 152 6.09 -6.21 48.26
C VAL A 152 4.74 -6.97 48.26
N THR A 153 3.64 -6.21 48.21
CA THR A 153 2.29 -6.78 48.21
C THR A 153 1.61 -6.78 46.84
N SER A 154 2.05 -5.93 45.91
CA SER A 154 1.54 -5.91 44.52
C SER A 154 1.94 -7.18 43.77
N GLY A 155 0.95 -7.89 43.21
CA GLY A 155 1.18 -9.15 42.48
C GLY A 155 2.09 -9.00 41.27
N THR A 156 1.89 -7.96 40.46
CA THR A 156 2.69 -7.66 39.27
C THR A 156 4.15 -7.37 39.65
N ARG A 157 4.37 -6.46 40.60
CA ARG A 157 5.73 -6.10 41.05
C ARG A 157 6.44 -7.28 41.72
N LYS A 158 5.69 -8.12 42.45
CA LYS A 158 6.21 -9.35 43.04
C LYS A 158 6.69 -10.33 41.97
N ALA A 159 5.90 -10.50 40.90
CA ALA A 159 6.28 -11.36 39.78
C ALA A 159 7.55 -10.85 39.07
N ASP A 160 7.67 -9.53 38.85
CA ASP A 160 8.85 -8.93 38.23
C ASP A 160 10.12 -9.16 39.07
N ILE A 161 10.04 -8.93 40.38
CA ILE A 161 11.16 -9.17 41.30
C ILE A 161 11.51 -10.66 41.36
N ALA A 162 10.50 -11.53 41.44
CA ALA A 162 10.71 -12.97 41.47
C ALA A 162 11.37 -13.50 40.18
N ALA A 163 11.07 -12.90 39.03
CA ALA A 163 11.71 -13.22 37.75
C ALA A 163 13.15 -12.70 37.67
N ARG A 164 13.43 -11.50 38.22
CA ARG A 164 14.76 -10.88 38.21
C ARG A 164 15.76 -11.52 39.18
N LEU A 165 15.30 -11.93 40.35
CA LEU A 165 16.16 -12.40 41.44
C LEU A 165 17.07 -13.61 41.07
N PRO A 166 16.57 -14.66 40.38
CA PRO A 166 17.42 -15.80 39.97
C PRO A 166 18.60 -15.38 39.08
N GLU A 167 18.40 -14.37 38.23
CA GLU A 167 19.44 -13.86 37.34
C GLU A 167 20.54 -13.15 38.14
N VAL A 168 20.15 -12.25 39.06
CA VAL A 168 21.09 -11.50 39.92
C VAL A 168 21.85 -12.44 40.85
N ARG A 169 21.21 -13.51 41.35
CA ARG A 169 21.88 -14.57 42.11
C ARG A 169 22.92 -15.31 41.27
N ALA A 170 22.61 -15.61 40.01
CA ALA A 170 23.59 -16.24 39.10
C ALA A 170 24.78 -15.31 38.81
N MET A 171 24.53 -14.01 38.60
CA MET A 171 25.60 -13.01 38.46
C MET A 171 26.48 -12.95 39.71
N ALA A 172 25.88 -12.99 40.91
CA ALA A 172 26.59 -13.01 42.19
C ALA A 172 27.45 -14.26 42.35
N ALA A 173 26.91 -15.44 42.03
CA ALA A 173 27.64 -16.70 42.08
C ALA A 173 28.85 -16.71 41.15
N ALA A 174 28.69 -16.21 39.92
CA ALA A 174 29.78 -16.08 38.96
C ALA A 174 30.89 -15.17 39.49
N LEU A 175 30.54 -13.97 39.99
CA LEU A 175 31.52 -13.03 40.55
C LEU A 175 32.21 -13.60 41.79
N ASP A 176 31.47 -14.27 42.68
CA ASP A 176 31.99 -14.91 43.88
C ASP A 176 33.03 -15.99 43.55
N ARG A 177 32.84 -16.71 42.43
CA ARG A 177 33.85 -17.66 41.96
C ARG A 177 35.13 -16.98 41.52
N ILE A 178 35.04 -15.87 40.78
CA ILE A 178 36.21 -15.06 40.39
C ILE A 178 36.93 -14.59 41.65
N VAL A 179 36.20 -13.98 42.59
CA VAL A 179 36.73 -13.47 43.86
C VAL A 179 37.46 -14.58 44.63
N ALA A 180 36.84 -15.76 44.75
CA ALA A 180 37.44 -16.89 45.42
C ALA A 180 38.69 -17.42 44.70
N ALA A 181 38.70 -17.44 43.37
CA ALA A 181 39.86 -17.85 42.59
C ALA A 181 41.04 -16.88 42.73
N VAL A 182 40.77 -15.57 42.69
CA VAL A 182 41.77 -14.52 42.96
C VAL A 182 42.38 -14.70 44.35
N ASN A 183 41.54 -14.85 45.38
CA ASN A 183 42.01 -14.97 46.77
C ASN A 183 42.75 -16.28 47.07
N ARG A 184 42.51 -17.34 46.29
CA ARG A 184 43.29 -18.61 46.37
C ARG A 184 44.62 -18.54 45.64
N GLY A 185 44.94 -17.43 44.96
CA GLY A 185 46.13 -17.32 44.13
C GLY A 185 46.15 -18.32 42.98
N GLN A 186 44.98 -18.77 42.49
CA GLN A 186 44.92 -19.63 41.31
C GLN A 186 45.63 -18.94 40.14
N PRO A 187 46.52 -19.66 39.44
CA PRO A 187 47.74 -19.07 38.89
C PRO A 187 47.44 -17.90 37.95
N ARG A 188 47.80 -16.70 38.43
CA ARG A 188 47.84 -15.40 37.75
C ARG A 188 46.65 -15.17 36.83
N LEU A 189 45.44 -15.12 37.39
CA LEU A 189 44.30 -14.48 36.73
C LEU A 189 44.75 -13.09 36.24
N LYS A 190 44.89 -12.96 34.92
CA LYS A 190 45.24 -11.71 34.27
C LYS A 190 43.98 -11.08 33.73
N ALA A 191 43.75 -9.83 34.09
CA ALA A 191 42.70 -9.01 33.51
C ALA A 191 43.34 -8.09 32.47
N ARG A 192 42.74 -7.95 31.28
CA ARG A 192 43.12 -6.87 30.37
C ARG A 192 42.14 -5.72 30.54
N VAL A 193 42.59 -4.63 31.17
CA VAL A 193 41.79 -3.42 31.38
C VAL A 193 42.51 -2.25 30.72
N GLY A 194 41.87 -1.58 29.76
CA GLY A 194 42.48 -0.48 29.01
C GLY A 194 43.76 -0.88 28.26
N GLY A 195 43.87 -2.15 27.83
CA GLY A 195 45.02 -2.67 27.10
C GLY A 195 46.19 -3.17 27.96
N ALA A 196 46.19 -2.89 29.27
CA ALA A 196 47.22 -3.35 30.21
C ALA A 196 46.86 -4.69 30.85
N ASP A 197 47.86 -5.57 31.02
CA ASP A 197 47.73 -6.82 31.76
C ASP A 197 47.88 -6.55 33.26
N LEU A 198 46.80 -6.78 34.01
CA LEU A 198 46.76 -6.65 35.46
C LEU A 198 46.89 -8.03 36.10
N THR A 199 47.78 -8.18 37.08
CA THR A 199 47.81 -9.41 37.92
C THR A 199 46.99 -9.16 39.18
N LEU A 200 45.90 -9.91 39.33
CA LEU A 200 44.98 -9.81 40.47
C LEU A 200 45.61 -10.43 41.73
N GLN A 201 45.53 -9.72 42.86
CA GLN A 201 46.16 -10.12 44.12
C GLN A 201 45.14 -10.53 45.18
N LYS A 202 44.13 -9.70 45.39
CA LYS A 202 43.03 -9.91 46.34
C LYS A 202 41.76 -9.35 45.76
N ALA A 203 40.61 -9.87 46.17
CA ALA A 203 39.33 -9.31 45.76
C ALA A 203 38.25 -9.48 46.84
N ASP A 204 37.26 -8.61 46.77
CA ASP A 204 35.98 -8.75 47.47
C ASP A 204 34.82 -8.49 46.50
N GLU A 205 33.60 -8.33 47.01
CA GLU A 205 32.40 -8.13 46.19
C GLU A 205 32.37 -6.80 45.43
N ALA A 206 33.14 -5.79 45.86
CA ALA A 206 33.06 -4.44 45.29
C ALA A 206 34.25 -4.12 44.39
N ALA A 207 35.42 -4.65 44.70
CA ALA A 207 36.66 -4.34 44.02
C ALA A 207 37.71 -5.45 44.11
N PHE A 208 38.78 -5.29 43.35
CA PHE A 208 39.97 -6.12 43.44
C PHE A 208 41.23 -5.27 43.52
N ASP A 209 42.21 -5.79 44.25
CA ASP A 209 43.58 -5.29 44.29
C ASP A 209 44.38 -5.95 43.16
N PHE A 210 45.19 -5.16 42.48
CA PHE A 210 45.99 -5.62 41.35
C PHE A 210 47.41 -5.06 41.40
N THR A 211 48.28 -5.69 40.62
CA THR A 211 49.67 -5.28 40.40
C THR A 211 49.95 -5.17 38.91
N ILE A 212 50.74 -4.16 38.55
CA ILE A 212 51.33 -3.92 37.24
C ILE A 212 52.85 -3.74 37.41
N PRO A 213 53.67 -3.80 36.35
CA PRO A 213 55.13 -3.69 36.48
C PRO A 213 55.63 -2.43 37.23
N LYS A 214 54.84 -1.35 37.27
CA LYS A 214 55.20 -0.06 37.89
C LYS A 214 54.38 0.30 39.14
N GLY A 215 53.60 -0.62 39.70
CA GLY A 215 52.82 -0.31 40.92
C GLY A 215 51.68 -1.27 41.22
N SER A 216 50.91 -0.94 42.26
CA SER A 216 49.70 -1.65 42.65
C SER A 216 48.54 -0.67 42.81
N GLY A 217 47.31 -1.16 42.70
CA GLY A 217 46.12 -0.36 42.91
C GLY A 217 44.91 -1.21 43.24
N ARG A 218 43.76 -0.56 43.37
CA ARG A 218 42.46 -1.19 43.61
C ARG A 218 41.44 -0.68 42.60
N PHE A 219 40.81 -1.58 41.86
CA PHE A 219 39.81 -1.24 40.83
C PHE A 219 38.43 -1.82 41.18
N PRO A 220 37.34 -1.05 41.03
CA PRO A 220 35.99 -1.60 41.13
C PRO A 220 35.70 -2.59 40.00
N TRP A 221 34.94 -3.64 40.29
CA TRP A 221 34.56 -4.65 39.29
C TRP A 221 33.80 -4.07 38.10
N ALA A 222 33.01 -3.01 38.30
CA ALA A 222 32.25 -2.34 37.25
C ALA A 222 33.10 -1.74 36.11
N PHE A 223 34.42 -1.63 36.26
CA PHE A 223 35.34 -1.21 35.21
C PHE A 223 35.89 -2.36 34.36
N VAL A 224 35.57 -3.61 34.72
CA VAL A 224 35.98 -4.79 33.97
C VAL A 224 34.90 -5.12 32.96
N GLY A 225 35.25 -5.11 31.66
CA GLY A 225 34.32 -5.47 30.60
C GLY A 225 33.87 -6.94 30.70
N PRO A 226 32.66 -7.29 30.23
CA PRO A 226 32.12 -8.64 30.30
C PRO A 226 33.02 -9.71 29.66
N ALA A 227 33.69 -9.40 28.54
CA ALA A 227 34.65 -10.30 27.91
C ALA A 227 35.80 -10.70 28.85
N ALA A 228 36.35 -9.73 29.60
CA ALA A 228 37.42 -10.01 30.55
C ALA A 228 36.92 -10.80 31.77
N LEU A 229 35.68 -10.55 32.23
CA LEU A 229 35.07 -11.38 33.27
C LEU A 229 34.86 -12.83 32.79
N LEU A 230 34.44 -13.01 31.53
CA LEU A 230 34.28 -14.34 30.93
C LEU A 230 35.62 -15.07 30.85
N ASP A 231 36.68 -14.42 30.38
CA ASP A 231 38.03 -15.00 30.34
C ASP A 231 38.52 -15.44 31.73
N MET A 232 38.25 -14.63 32.76
CA MET A 232 38.58 -14.96 34.15
C MET A 232 37.81 -16.19 34.64
N VAL A 233 36.50 -16.23 34.39
CA VAL A 233 35.62 -17.33 34.82
C VAL A 233 35.95 -18.62 34.08
N SER A 234 36.23 -18.57 32.77
CA SER A 234 36.69 -19.72 31.98
C SER A 234 38.00 -20.31 32.53
N SER A 235 38.89 -19.46 33.05
CA SER A 235 40.14 -19.90 33.69
C SER A 235 39.92 -20.60 35.05
N CYS A 236 38.71 -20.51 35.61
CA CYS A 236 38.35 -21.06 36.93
C CYS A 236 37.49 -22.35 36.85
N ALA A 237 37.41 -22.99 35.68
CA ALA A 237 36.55 -24.16 35.43
C ALA A 237 35.10 -23.93 35.89
N ALA A 238 34.49 -22.86 35.38
CA ALA A 238 33.18 -22.41 35.81
C ALA A 238 32.07 -23.40 35.47
N PRO A 239 31.15 -23.68 36.42
CA PRO A 239 29.96 -24.45 36.12
C PRO A 239 29.04 -23.68 35.16
N PRO A 240 28.13 -24.38 34.46
CA PRO A 240 27.20 -23.76 33.52
C PRO A 240 26.35 -22.61 34.10
N ASP A 241 26.03 -22.66 35.40
CA ASP A 241 25.24 -21.62 36.08
C ASP A 241 25.99 -20.28 36.15
N ASP A 242 27.32 -20.32 36.28
CA ASP A 242 28.15 -19.12 36.29
C ASP A 242 28.26 -18.52 34.89
N LEU A 243 28.30 -19.37 33.86
CA LEU A 243 28.22 -18.92 32.46
C LEU A 243 26.88 -18.24 32.17
N PHE A 244 25.76 -18.75 32.70
CA PHE A 244 24.46 -18.08 32.63
C PHE A 244 24.50 -16.70 33.32
N GLY A 245 25.06 -16.63 34.54
CA GLY A 245 25.24 -15.36 35.25
C GLY A 245 26.03 -14.32 34.45
N LEU A 246 27.16 -14.74 33.87
CA LEU A 246 27.98 -13.86 33.03
C LEU A 246 27.30 -13.45 31.72
N ALA A 247 26.54 -14.35 31.10
CA ALA A 247 25.77 -14.01 29.91
C ALA A 247 24.75 -12.90 30.21
N CYS A 248 24.12 -12.93 31.38
CA CYS A 248 23.26 -11.83 31.84
C CYS A 248 24.05 -10.52 32.01
N VAL A 249 25.26 -10.56 32.59
CA VAL A 249 26.14 -9.37 32.72
C VAL A 249 26.51 -8.81 31.35
N ALA A 250 26.91 -9.67 30.39
CA ALA A 250 27.27 -9.26 29.04
C ALA A 250 26.10 -8.59 28.31
N TRP A 251 24.89 -9.13 28.46
CA TRP A 251 23.69 -8.53 27.86
C TRP A 251 23.42 -7.14 28.43
N GLU A 252 23.51 -6.96 29.74
CA GLU A 252 23.24 -5.68 30.42
C GLU A 252 24.32 -4.63 30.20
N ALA A 253 25.55 -5.06 29.91
CA ALA A 253 26.64 -4.18 29.50
C ALA A 253 26.54 -3.75 28.02
N GLY A 254 25.54 -4.23 27.28
CA GLY A 254 25.35 -3.88 25.86
C GLY A 254 26.17 -4.72 24.90
N GLU A 255 26.57 -5.94 25.29
CA GLU A 255 27.30 -6.91 24.46
C GLU A 255 26.43 -8.14 24.14
N PRO A 256 25.33 -8.00 23.38
CA PRO A 256 24.36 -9.08 23.17
C PRO A 256 24.94 -10.27 22.41
N ASP A 257 25.88 -10.07 21.48
CA ASP A 257 26.49 -11.18 20.72
C ASP A 257 27.33 -12.08 21.64
N LEU A 258 28.07 -11.48 22.59
CA LEU A 258 28.81 -12.21 23.62
C LEU A 258 27.85 -12.93 24.56
N ALA A 259 26.78 -12.26 24.98
CA ALA A 259 25.76 -12.84 25.85
C ALA A 259 25.09 -14.06 25.21
N VAL A 260 24.65 -13.97 23.95
CA VAL A 260 24.03 -15.10 23.23
C VAL A 260 25.00 -16.27 23.12
N LYS A 261 26.26 -16.03 22.73
CA LYS A 261 27.28 -17.08 22.66
C LYS A 261 27.47 -17.77 24.02
N THR A 262 27.49 -16.98 25.10
CA THR A 262 27.69 -17.49 26.46
C THR A 262 26.45 -18.24 26.99
N PHE A 263 25.24 -17.78 26.68
CA PHE A 263 24.00 -18.50 26.96
C PHE A 263 23.94 -19.85 26.25
N GLU A 264 24.31 -19.91 24.97
CA GLU A 264 24.34 -21.17 24.21
C GLU A 264 25.37 -22.15 24.76
N GLU A 265 26.56 -21.67 25.17
CA GLU A 265 27.57 -22.53 25.80
C GLU A 265 27.08 -23.06 27.17
N ALA A 266 26.46 -22.20 27.99
CA ALA A 266 25.85 -22.62 29.26
C ALA A 266 24.77 -23.71 29.04
N ALA A 267 23.85 -23.47 28.10
CA ALA A 267 22.75 -24.38 27.79
C ALA A 267 23.21 -25.68 27.10
N LYS A 268 24.36 -25.66 26.42
CA LYS A 268 24.99 -26.85 25.85
C LYS A 268 25.51 -27.79 26.93
N HIS A 269 26.13 -27.26 27.98
CA HIS A 269 26.61 -28.05 29.12
C HIS A 269 25.50 -28.43 30.10
N ARG A 270 24.45 -27.61 30.21
CA ARG A 270 23.31 -27.85 31.10
C ARG A 270 21.98 -27.44 30.41
N PRO A 271 21.33 -28.37 29.68
CA PRO A 271 20.09 -28.08 28.94
C PRO A 271 18.94 -27.53 29.80
N GLU A 272 18.93 -27.80 31.11
CA GLU A 272 17.95 -27.30 32.08
C GLU A 272 18.00 -25.78 32.25
N LEU A 273 19.05 -25.10 31.75
CA LEU A 273 19.14 -23.64 31.76
C LEU A 273 18.32 -22.99 30.62
N ARG A 274 17.87 -23.74 29.61
CA ARG A 274 17.11 -23.18 28.48
C ARG A 274 15.85 -22.39 28.90
N PRO A 275 15.02 -22.84 29.86
CA PRO A 275 13.90 -22.04 30.35
C PRO A 275 14.34 -20.73 31.02
N ALA A 276 15.46 -20.74 31.75
CA ALA A 276 16.00 -19.52 32.39
C ALA A 276 16.53 -18.52 31.35
N VAL A 277 17.24 -19.00 30.33
CA VAL A 277 17.65 -18.19 29.17
C VAL A 277 16.44 -17.60 28.46
N ALA A 278 15.42 -18.42 28.19
CA ALA A 278 14.21 -17.96 27.54
C ALA A 278 13.47 -16.90 28.37
N ALA A 279 13.36 -17.08 29.68
CA ALA A 279 12.76 -16.11 30.60
C ALA A 279 13.54 -14.79 30.64
N PHE A 280 14.88 -14.86 30.70
CA PHE A 280 15.75 -13.69 30.64
C PHE A 280 15.53 -12.90 29.33
N VAL A 281 15.61 -13.59 28.18
CA VAL A 281 15.44 -12.96 26.86
C VAL A 281 14.03 -12.36 26.71
N ALA A 282 12.99 -13.07 27.13
CA ALA A 282 11.60 -12.58 27.15
C ALA A 282 11.48 -11.26 27.92
N ARG A 283 12.03 -11.21 29.15
CA ARG A 283 12.01 -10.02 30.01
C ARG A 283 12.77 -8.85 29.37
N GLN A 284 13.96 -9.09 28.84
CA GLN A 284 14.78 -8.07 28.17
C GLN A 284 14.12 -7.52 26.90
N ARG A 285 13.34 -8.36 26.20
CA ARG A 285 12.60 -7.98 25.00
C ARG A 285 11.19 -7.45 25.27
N GLY A 286 10.70 -7.52 26.51
CA GLY A 286 9.34 -7.10 26.88
C GLY A 286 8.24 -7.93 26.22
N ILE A 287 8.49 -9.19 25.91
CA ILE A 287 7.53 -10.11 25.28
C ILE A 287 7.41 -11.39 26.11
N PRO A 288 6.28 -12.11 26.10
CA PRO A 288 6.18 -13.40 26.76
C PRO A 288 7.14 -14.42 26.12
N VAL A 289 7.53 -15.44 26.89
CA VAL A 289 8.26 -16.59 26.33
C VAL A 289 7.38 -17.25 25.27
N PRO A 290 7.80 -17.30 23.99
CA PRO A 290 6.98 -17.91 22.94
C PRO A 290 6.80 -19.41 23.20
N ALA A 291 5.70 -19.97 22.69
CA ALA A 291 5.49 -21.41 22.73
C ALA A 291 6.65 -22.13 22.01
N GLY A 292 7.35 -23.02 22.72
CA GLY A 292 8.57 -23.69 22.23
C GLY A 292 9.88 -22.93 22.48
N GLY A 293 9.83 -21.75 23.09
CA GLY A 293 11.02 -20.94 23.42
C GLY A 293 11.57 -20.14 22.23
N PHE A 294 12.65 -19.40 22.48
CA PHE A 294 13.33 -18.63 21.45
C PHE A 294 14.18 -19.54 20.56
N ALA A 295 14.30 -19.17 19.28
CA ALA A 295 15.19 -19.81 18.34
C ALA A 295 16.41 -18.92 18.07
N LEU A 296 17.58 -19.54 17.91
CA LEU A 296 18.78 -18.83 17.47
C LEU A 296 18.72 -18.62 15.94
N HIS A 297 18.89 -17.37 15.50
CA HIS A 297 19.01 -17.00 14.09
C HIS A 297 20.06 -15.89 13.95
N GLN A 298 21.12 -16.14 13.18
CA GLN A 298 22.22 -15.19 12.94
C GLN A 298 22.77 -14.54 14.23
N GLY A 299 23.00 -15.36 15.27
CA GLY A 299 23.55 -14.89 16.55
C GLY A 299 22.56 -14.14 17.45
N ARG A 300 21.25 -14.18 17.15
CA ARG A 300 20.21 -13.52 17.96
C ARG A 300 19.10 -14.47 18.35
N TYR A 301 18.54 -14.27 19.54
CA TYR A 301 17.31 -14.94 19.95
C TYR A 301 16.08 -14.27 19.34
N VAL A 302 15.40 -15.01 18.47
CA VAL A 302 14.19 -14.59 17.77
C VAL A 302 13.03 -15.51 18.12
N THR A 303 11.80 -15.03 18.06
CA THR A 303 10.62 -15.89 18.17
C THR A 303 10.57 -16.85 16.97
N PRO A 304 9.84 -17.98 17.07
CA PRO A 304 9.64 -18.87 15.92
C PRO A 304 9.04 -18.16 14.70
N GLU A 305 8.11 -17.23 14.92
CA GLU A 305 7.51 -16.41 13.87
C GLU A 305 8.54 -15.45 13.24
N GLU A 306 9.33 -14.75 14.06
CA GLU A 306 10.43 -13.90 13.57
C GLU A 306 11.42 -14.70 12.73
N LYS A 307 11.78 -15.92 13.17
CA LYS A 307 12.68 -16.79 12.42
C LYS A 307 12.09 -17.17 11.06
N ALA A 308 10.81 -17.50 10.98
CA ALA A 308 10.14 -17.81 9.72
C ALA A 308 10.20 -16.61 8.76
N ARG A 309 9.85 -15.41 9.24
CA ARG A 309 9.89 -14.17 8.45
C ARG A 309 11.29 -13.78 7.98
N LEU A 310 12.28 -13.90 8.86
CA LEU A 310 13.69 -13.68 8.51
C LEU A 310 14.18 -14.70 7.48
N SER A 311 13.69 -15.95 7.55
CA SER A 311 14.01 -16.99 6.57
C SER A 311 13.36 -16.76 5.20
N GLU A 312 12.23 -16.04 5.15
CA GLU A 312 11.62 -15.53 3.91
C GLU A 312 12.38 -14.31 3.34
N GLY A 313 13.44 -13.84 4.00
CA GLY A 313 14.19 -12.65 3.61
C GLY A 313 13.48 -11.33 3.96
N LEU A 314 12.43 -11.37 4.77
CA LEU A 314 11.75 -10.18 5.26
C LEU A 314 12.53 -9.53 6.40
N VAL A 315 12.34 -8.23 6.56
CA VAL A 315 12.96 -7.43 7.62
C VAL A 315 11.88 -6.65 8.36
N LEU A 316 12.02 -6.54 9.67
CA LEU A 316 11.11 -5.74 10.49
C LEU A 316 11.45 -4.24 10.31
N PHE A 317 10.47 -3.45 9.88
CA PHE A 317 10.56 -2.00 9.76
C PHE A 317 9.29 -1.37 10.34
N GLU A 318 9.44 -0.51 11.35
CA GLU A 318 8.32 0.18 12.03
C GLU A 318 7.18 -0.78 12.47
N GLY A 319 7.56 -1.94 13.00
CA GLY A 319 6.62 -2.95 13.50
C GLY A 319 5.95 -3.81 12.42
N ARG A 320 6.36 -3.68 11.15
CA ARG A 320 5.83 -4.49 10.03
C ARG A 320 6.95 -5.26 9.34
N TRP A 321 6.64 -6.48 8.90
CA TRP A 321 7.55 -7.27 8.05
C TRP A 321 7.43 -6.81 6.61
N VAL A 322 8.55 -6.39 6.03
CA VAL A 322 8.63 -5.87 4.66
C VAL A 322 9.83 -6.48 3.94
N THR A 323 9.84 -6.43 2.62
CA THR A 323 11.03 -6.84 1.87
C THR A 323 12.18 -5.83 2.09
N PRO A 324 13.45 -6.20 1.91
CA PRO A 324 14.57 -5.27 2.02
C PRO A 324 14.45 -4.09 1.04
N LYS A 325 13.89 -4.35 -0.15
CA LYS A 325 13.61 -3.32 -1.16
C LYS A 325 12.55 -2.34 -0.66
N ASP A 326 11.46 -2.84 -0.08
CA ASP A 326 10.39 -1.98 0.45
C ASP A 326 10.86 -1.20 1.68
N ARG A 327 11.68 -1.80 2.55
CA ARG A 327 12.34 -1.09 3.65
C ARG A 327 13.13 0.11 3.16
N ALA A 328 13.88 -0.02 2.06
CA ALA A 328 14.63 1.09 1.49
C ALA A 328 13.73 2.23 0.97
N GLN A 329 12.53 1.90 0.46
CA GLN A 329 11.55 2.91 0.03
C GLN A 329 10.85 3.57 1.21
N LEU A 330 10.41 2.78 2.19
CA LEU A 330 9.78 3.29 3.42
C LEU A 330 10.74 4.18 4.21
N ALA A 331 12.02 3.82 4.28
CA ALA A 331 13.07 4.65 4.90
C ALA A 331 13.29 5.99 4.19
N ARG A 332 12.83 6.15 2.94
CA ARG A 332 12.82 7.42 2.19
C ARG A 332 11.53 8.22 2.40
N GLY A 333 10.61 7.76 3.25
CA GLY A 333 9.29 8.37 3.45
C GLY A 333 8.32 8.11 2.31
N LEU A 334 8.62 7.16 1.43
CA LEU A 334 7.71 6.75 0.37
C LEU A 334 6.72 5.71 0.89
N VAL A 335 5.49 5.77 0.38
CA VAL A 335 4.45 4.79 0.66
C VAL A 335 3.95 4.20 -0.65
N ARG A 336 3.41 2.99 -0.58
CA ARG A 336 2.94 2.27 -1.77
C ARG A 336 1.49 2.66 -2.07
N ALA A 337 1.26 3.27 -3.23
CA ALA A 337 -0.07 3.60 -3.76
C ALA A 337 -0.31 2.80 -5.05
N GLY A 338 -1.03 1.67 -4.92
CA GLY A 338 -1.15 0.67 -5.97
C GLY A 338 0.21 0.04 -6.31
N ASP A 339 0.64 0.19 -7.56
CA ASP A 339 1.85 -0.45 -8.08
C ASP A 339 3.09 0.45 -7.97
N ARG A 340 2.94 1.65 -7.41
CA ARG A 340 3.98 2.69 -7.37
C ARG A 340 4.32 3.10 -5.94
N TRP A 341 5.57 3.50 -5.76
CA TRP A 341 6.05 4.17 -4.55
C TRP A 341 5.98 5.68 -4.78
N VAL A 342 5.27 6.37 -3.90
CA VAL A 342 5.04 7.82 -3.98
C VAL A 342 5.30 8.46 -2.62
N ALA A 343 5.48 9.78 -2.57
CA ALA A 343 5.59 10.50 -1.31
C ALA A 343 4.30 10.35 -0.48
N GLY A 344 4.41 10.45 0.85
CA GLY A 344 3.26 10.24 1.75
C GLY A 344 2.08 11.19 1.51
N ASP A 345 2.36 12.44 1.15
CA ASP A 345 1.37 13.45 0.76
C ASP A 345 0.73 13.15 -0.60
N GLU A 346 1.54 12.72 -1.58
CA GLU A 346 1.06 12.26 -2.90
C GLU A 346 0.15 11.02 -2.76
N ALA A 347 0.47 10.07 -1.89
CA ALA A 347 -0.39 8.92 -1.64
C ALA A 347 -1.74 9.31 -1.06
N GLU A 348 -1.78 10.31 -0.18
CA GLU A 348 -3.04 10.81 0.37
C GLU A 348 -3.89 11.48 -0.71
N LEU A 349 -3.27 12.27 -1.60
CA LEU A 349 -3.96 12.83 -2.77
C LEU A 349 -4.51 11.73 -3.69
N LEU A 350 -3.71 10.71 -3.99
CA LEU A 350 -4.17 9.56 -4.79
C LEU A 350 -5.31 8.80 -4.09
N ARG A 351 -5.26 8.64 -2.77
CA ARG A 351 -6.32 8.01 -1.97
C ARG A 351 -7.62 8.81 -2.03
N LEU A 352 -7.53 10.13 -2.11
CA LEU A 352 -8.66 11.04 -2.30
C LEU A 352 -9.12 11.13 -3.77
N GLY A 353 -8.49 10.38 -4.67
CA GLY A 353 -8.85 10.34 -6.09
C GLY A 353 -8.29 11.50 -6.92
N PHE A 354 -7.44 12.35 -6.35
CA PHE A 354 -6.77 13.40 -7.12
C PHE A 354 -5.89 12.77 -8.19
N ARG A 355 -5.81 13.44 -9.34
CA ARG A 355 -4.99 12.99 -10.46
C ARG A 355 -4.07 14.11 -10.90
N ARG A 356 -2.86 13.74 -11.30
CA ARG A 356 -1.87 14.69 -11.79
C ARG A 356 -2.06 14.91 -13.29
N HIS A 357 -2.32 16.15 -13.71
CA HIS A 357 -2.43 16.56 -15.11
C HIS A 357 -1.44 17.68 -15.39
N ARG A 358 -0.55 17.52 -16.39
CA ARG A 358 0.49 18.51 -16.73
C ARG A 358 1.30 19.04 -15.52
N GLY A 359 1.53 18.17 -14.54
CA GLY A 359 2.31 18.50 -13.35
C GLY A 359 1.49 18.98 -12.15
N GLU A 360 0.22 19.34 -12.33
CA GLU A 360 -0.68 19.85 -11.28
C GLU A 360 -1.63 18.78 -10.76
N TRP A 361 -1.92 18.80 -9.45
CA TRP A 361 -2.92 17.93 -8.85
C TRP A 361 -4.31 18.52 -9.02
N MET A 362 -5.21 17.74 -9.61
CA MET A 362 -6.59 18.12 -9.82
C MET A 362 -7.50 17.21 -9.02
N SER A 363 -8.57 17.76 -8.47
CA SER A 363 -9.63 16.97 -7.85
C SER A 363 -10.27 16.05 -8.91
N PRO A 364 -10.93 14.94 -8.52
CA PRO A 364 -11.65 14.10 -9.48
C PRO A 364 -12.62 14.89 -10.38
N GLY A 365 -13.34 15.86 -9.81
CA GLY A 365 -14.32 16.67 -10.53
C GLY A 365 -13.67 17.65 -11.51
N ASP A 366 -12.60 18.34 -11.11
CA ASP A 366 -11.90 19.28 -11.99
C ASP A 366 -11.19 18.54 -13.12
N TYR A 367 -10.62 17.36 -12.82
CA TYR A 367 -9.99 16.52 -13.82
C TYR A 367 -11.02 16.03 -14.85
N GLU A 368 -12.18 15.52 -14.41
CA GLU A 368 -13.23 15.08 -15.33
C GLU A 368 -13.82 16.24 -16.15
N ALA A 369 -14.01 17.41 -15.53
CA ALA A 369 -14.49 18.61 -16.23
C ALA A 369 -13.51 19.06 -17.32
N LEU A 370 -12.21 19.09 -17.00
CA LEU A 370 -11.16 19.42 -17.97
C LEU A 370 -11.14 18.41 -19.12
N ARG A 371 -11.09 17.11 -18.81
CA ARG A 371 -11.03 16.03 -19.81
C ARG A 371 -12.33 15.85 -20.59
N GLY A 372 -13.42 16.42 -20.10
CA GLY A 372 -14.70 16.56 -20.81
C GLY A 372 -14.68 17.63 -21.92
N THR A 373 -13.64 18.45 -22.01
CA THR A 373 -13.44 19.34 -23.17
C THR A 373 -12.81 18.57 -24.33
N TRP A 374 -13.14 18.91 -25.58
CA TRP A 374 -12.53 18.24 -26.72
C TRP A 374 -11.01 18.45 -26.79
N ALA A 375 -10.52 19.62 -26.39
CA ALA A 375 -9.09 19.96 -26.39
C ALA A 375 -8.26 19.03 -25.48
N GLU A 376 -8.82 18.63 -24.34
CA GLU A 376 -8.18 17.76 -23.36
C GLU A 376 -8.83 16.37 -23.32
N ALA A 377 -9.48 15.94 -24.41
CA ALA A 377 -10.20 14.68 -24.50
C ALA A 377 -9.36 13.46 -24.09
N TRP A 378 -10.05 12.41 -23.66
CA TRP A 378 -9.49 11.08 -23.45
C TRP A 378 -9.00 10.47 -24.75
N THR A 379 -7.92 9.70 -24.65
CA THR A 379 -7.33 8.98 -25.78
C THR A 379 -7.09 7.53 -25.39
N ALA A 380 -7.29 6.63 -26.35
CA ALA A 380 -6.97 5.21 -26.21
C ALA A 380 -6.37 4.69 -27.52
N ASP A 381 -5.41 3.78 -27.42
CA ASP A 381 -4.71 3.20 -28.55
C ASP A 381 -4.80 1.68 -28.48
N THR A 382 -5.14 1.05 -29.60
CA THR A 382 -5.20 -0.42 -29.73
C THR A 382 -4.39 -0.87 -30.95
N ALA A 383 -4.56 -2.12 -31.39
CA ALA A 383 -3.88 -2.61 -32.60
C ALA A 383 -4.41 -1.89 -33.86
N HIS A 384 -5.73 -1.70 -33.96
CA HIS A 384 -6.38 -1.19 -35.16
C HIS A 384 -6.91 0.25 -35.02
N PHE A 385 -7.05 0.78 -33.79
CA PHE A 385 -7.73 2.06 -33.54
C PHE A 385 -6.88 3.07 -32.75
N ALA A 386 -7.03 4.34 -33.13
CA ALA A 386 -6.58 5.51 -32.37
C ALA A 386 -7.82 6.32 -31.98
N ILE A 387 -8.26 6.19 -30.73
CA ILE A 387 -9.51 6.72 -30.21
C ILE A 387 -9.27 8.04 -29.49
N ARG A 388 -10.17 9.00 -29.74
CA ARG A 388 -10.28 10.25 -29.00
C ARG A 388 -11.74 10.52 -28.63
N THR A 389 -11.99 10.78 -27.35
CA THR A 389 -13.35 11.01 -26.85
C THR A 389 -13.39 11.91 -25.61
N ASN A 390 -14.40 12.78 -25.52
CA ASN A 390 -14.65 13.58 -24.31
C ASN A 390 -15.86 13.06 -23.49
N GLN A 391 -16.25 11.79 -23.69
CA GLN A 391 -17.30 11.14 -22.89
C GLN A 391 -16.85 10.79 -21.46
N GLY A 392 -15.66 10.20 -21.33
CA GLY A 392 -15.11 9.74 -20.06
C GLY A 392 -14.01 8.70 -20.25
N GLU A 393 -13.18 8.48 -19.23
CA GLU A 393 -12.10 7.49 -19.27
C GLU A 393 -12.63 6.07 -19.48
N ALA A 394 -13.71 5.72 -18.77
CA ALA A 394 -14.33 4.39 -18.86
C ALA A 394 -14.86 4.13 -20.28
N PHE A 395 -15.62 5.08 -20.84
CA PHE A 395 -16.14 5.00 -22.21
C PHE A 395 -15.01 4.84 -23.24
N ALA A 396 -13.89 5.56 -23.10
CA ALA A 396 -12.76 5.43 -24.01
C ALA A 396 -12.15 4.02 -24.02
N ARG A 397 -12.02 3.39 -22.84
CA ARG A 397 -11.52 2.00 -22.72
C ARG A 397 -12.52 0.97 -23.25
N ASP A 398 -13.80 1.19 -22.97
CA ASP A 398 -14.86 0.29 -23.42
C ASP A 398 -14.97 0.34 -24.94
N LEU A 399 -15.00 1.53 -25.54
CA LEU A 399 -14.99 1.72 -26.98
C LEU A 399 -13.76 1.07 -27.63
N ALA A 400 -12.57 1.21 -27.02
CA ALA A 400 -11.35 0.59 -27.51
C ALA A 400 -11.43 -0.94 -27.56
N SER A 401 -11.88 -1.55 -26.46
CA SER A 401 -12.00 -3.01 -26.37
C SER A 401 -13.12 -3.53 -27.28
N LEU A 402 -14.24 -2.80 -27.34
CA LEU A 402 -15.39 -3.11 -28.17
C LEU A 402 -15.03 -3.14 -29.66
N LEU A 403 -14.38 -2.10 -30.15
CA LEU A 403 -14.05 -2.00 -31.58
C LEU A 403 -13.06 -3.07 -32.01
N GLU A 404 -12.12 -3.47 -31.14
CA GLU A 404 -11.22 -4.60 -31.42
C GLU A 404 -11.99 -5.92 -31.52
N ALA A 405 -12.93 -6.18 -30.62
CA ALA A 405 -13.79 -7.36 -30.69
C ALA A 405 -14.64 -7.37 -31.98
N ALA A 406 -15.32 -6.25 -32.26
CA ALA A 406 -16.12 -6.10 -33.47
C ALA A 406 -15.27 -6.26 -34.75
N TRP A 407 -14.03 -5.75 -34.76
CA TRP A 407 -13.11 -5.91 -35.88
C TRP A 407 -12.78 -7.38 -36.17
N GLN A 408 -12.57 -8.21 -35.14
CA GLN A 408 -12.33 -9.65 -35.33
C GLN A 408 -13.55 -10.36 -35.94
N ASP A 409 -14.75 -9.98 -35.52
CA ASP A 409 -15.98 -10.55 -36.08
C ASP A 409 -16.26 -10.07 -37.51
N MET A 410 -15.90 -8.82 -37.84
CA MET A 410 -15.92 -8.32 -39.22
C MET A 410 -14.98 -9.13 -40.11
N HIS A 411 -13.77 -9.47 -39.62
CA HIS A 411 -12.87 -10.41 -40.29
C HIS A 411 -13.53 -11.78 -40.47
N ALA A 412 -14.12 -12.36 -39.43
CA ALA A 412 -14.74 -13.68 -39.50
C ALA A 412 -15.87 -13.74 -40.55
N VAL A 413 -16.66 -12.67 -40.69
CA VAL A 413 -17.78 -12.64 -41.64
C VAL A 413 -17.35 -12.32 -43.07
N TYR A 414 -16.41 -11.40 -43.26
CA TYR A 414 -16.09 -10.87 -44.60
C TYR A 414 -14.78 -11.41 -45.20
N GLY A 415 -13.99 -12.18 -44.44
CA GLY A 415 -12.77 -12.88 -44.86
C GLY A 415 -11.48 -12.26 -44.29
N ASP A 416 -10.35 -12.50 -44.94
CA ASP A 416 -9.06 -11.87 -44.59
C ASP A 416 -9.19 -10.34 -44.74
N GLY A 417 -9.66 -9.70 -43.68
CA GLY A 417 -9.96 -8.28 -43.61
C GLY A 417 -8.77 -7.39 -43.96
N PRO A 418 -9.01 -6.09 -44.09
CA PRO A 418 -8.05 -5.18 -44.68
C PRO A 418 -6.78 -5.08 -43.84
N LYS A 419 -5.63 -5.16 -44.51
CA LYS A 419 -4.34 -4.84 -43.88
C LYS A 419 -4.24 -3.33 -43.69
N LEU A 420 -4.35 -2.89 -42.44
CA LEU A 420 -4.21 -1.48 -42.09
C LEU A 420 -2.74 -1.04 -42.20
N LYS A 421 -2.48 -0.02 -43.01
CA LYS A 421 -1.19 0.69 -43.01
C LYS A 421 -1.09 1.67 -41.84
N GLU A 422 -2.25 2.20 -41.43
CA GLU A 422 -2.43 3.18 -40.36
C GLU A 422 -3.67 2.78 -39.57
N LYS A 423 -3.67 3.08 -38.27
CA LYS A 423 -4.84 2.85 -37.42
C LYS A 423 -6.01 3.70 -37.88
N VAL A 424 -7.22 3.20 -37.66
CA VAL A 424 -8.46 3.96 -37.85
C VAL A 424 -8.54 5.04 -36.77
N ALA A 425 -8.72 6.29 -37.19
CA ALA A 425 -8.96 7.38 -36.25
C ALA A 425 -10.43 7.35 -35.81
N VAL A 426 -10.70 7.26 -34.52
CA VAL A 426 -12.06 7.18 -33.98
C VAL A 426 -12.34 8.39 -33.09
N LEU A 427 -13.28 9.24 -33.51
CA LEU A 427 -13.62 10.50 -32.85
C LEU A 427 -15.04 10.41 -32.27
N ALA A 428 -15.15 10.17 -30.97
CA ALA A 428 -16.44 10.00 -30.29
C ALA A 428 -16.76 11.22 -29.41
N PHE A 429 -17.64 12.09 -29.90
CA PHE A 429 -17.98 13.35 -29.26
C PHE A 429 -19.10 13.21 -28.22
N ARG A 430 -18.95 13.90 -27.09
CA ARG A 430 -19.98 13.99 -26.05
C ARG A 430 -21.10 14.93 -26.42
N THR A 431 -20.77 16.05 -27.07
CA THR A 431 -21.72 17.13 -27.32
C THR A 431 -21.95 17.34 -28.81
N PHE A 432 -23.14 17.82 -29.15
CA PHE A 432 -23.46 18.23 -30.52
C PHE A 432 -22.58 19.38 -31.01
N GLU A 433 -22.14 20.29 -30.12
CA GLU A 433 -21.34 21.45 -30.54
C GLU A 433 -19.92 21.05 -30.97
N ASP A 434 -19.30 20.09 -30.27
CA ASP A 434 -18.00 19.53 -30.68
C ASP A 434 -18.13 18.82 -32.03
N TRP A 435 -19.19 18.02 -32.21
CA TRP A 435 -19.52 17.36 -33.47
C TRP A 435 -19.76 18.35 -34.61
N ARG A 436 -20.58 19.38 -34.38
CA ARG A 436 -20.88 20.41 -35.37
C ARG A 436 -19.62 21.15 -35.82
N THR A 437 -18.76 21.49 -34.86
CA THR A 437 -17.46 22.12 -35.13
C THR A 437 -16.60 21.22 -35.99
N TRP A 438 -16.46 19.94 -35.60
CA TRP A 438 -15.69 18.98 -36.39
C TRP A 438 -16.26 18.81 -37.81
N CYS A 439 -17.58 18.69 -37.96
CA CYS A 439 -18.21 18.56 -39.27
C CYS A 439 -17.91 19.77 -40.17
N ARG A 440 -18.04 21.00 -39.65
CA ARG A 440 -17.70 22.21 -40.41
C ARG A 440 -16.22 22.26 -40.80
N ASP A 441 -15.35 21.96 -39.85
CA ASP A 441 -13.90 22.00 -40.06
C ASP A 441 -13.44 20.92 -41.08
N ASN A 442 -14.26 19.88 -41.28
CA ASN A 442 -14.01 18.77 -42.19
C ASN A 442 -14.93 18.73 -43.43
N ARG A 443 -15.72 19.79 -43.66
CA ARG A 443 -16.67 19.92 -44.79
C ARG A 443 -17.71 18.78 -44.85
N GLN A 444 -18.25 18.40 -43.70
CA GLN A 444 -19.25 17.33 -43.50
C GLN A 444 -20.59 17.88 -42.97
N GLU A 445 -20.96 19.11 -43.35
CA GLU A 445 -22.18 19.76 -42.85
C GLU A 445 -23.47 19.02 -43.24
N ALA A 446 -23.46 18.27 -44.34
CA ALA A 446 -24.59 17.42 -44.75
C ALA A 446 -24.89 16.30 -43.73
N SER A 447 -23.91 15.95 -42.88
CA SER A 447 -24.02 14.89 -41.88
C SER A 447 -24.37 15.40 -40.49
N LEU A 448 -24.68 16.70 -40.32
CA LEU A 448 -25.03 17.26 -39.00
C LEU A 448 -26.21 16.53 -38.33
N ASN A 449 -27.15 16.03 -39.12
CA ASN A 449 -28.31 15.28 -38.61
C ASN A 449 -28.00 13.80 -38.35
N ALA A 450 -26.86 13.28 -38.80
CA ALA A 450 -26.44 11.90 -38.54
C ALA A 450 -25.92 11.74 -37.09
N ALA A 451 -25.94 10.50 -36.59
CA ALA A 451 -25.34 10.16 -35.30
C ALA A 451 -23.83 9.89 -35.44
N GLY A 452 -23.40 9.42 -36.61
CA GLY A 452 -22.01 9.20 -36.97
C GLY A 452 -21.81 9.25 -38.48
N LEU A 453 -20.56 9.15 -38.90
CA LEU A 453 -20.16 8.92 -40.28
C LEU A 453 -18.77 8.26 -40.34
N ALA A 454 -18.54 7.49 -41.41
CA ALA A 454 -17.24 6.97 -41.78
C ALA A 454 -16.66 7.70 -43.00
N ARG A 455 -15.40 8.15 -42.89
CA ARG A 455 -14.63 8.78 -43.96
C ARG A 455 -13.56 7.83 -44.46
N SER A 456 -13.82 7.18 -45.59
CA SER A 456 -12.87 6.26 -46.23
C SER A 456 -11.58 6.95 -46.67
N ASP A 457 -11.69 8.17 -47.20
CA ASP A 457 -10.60 9.03 -47.65
C ASP A 457 -9.64 9.42 -46.52
N ALA A 458 -10.19 9.69 -45.34
CA ALA A 458 -9.42 10.11 -44.16
C ALA A 458 -9.12 8.96 -43.17
N GLY A 459 -9.62 7.75 -43.41
CA GLY A 459 -9.47 6.64 -42.45
C GLY A 459 -10.07 6.95 -41.08
N THR A 460 -11.16 7.73 -41.04
CA THR A 460 -11.71 8.29 -39.81
C THR A 460 -13.16 7.84 -39.62
N VAL A 461 -13.48 7.38 -38.42
CA VAL A 461 -14.84 7.20 -37.92
C VAL A 461 -15.13 8.31 -36.93
N ALA A 462 -16.24 9.01 -37.08
CA ALA A 462 -16.62 10.09 -36.18
C ALA A 462 -18.10 10.03 -35.85
N GLY A 463 -18.47 10.33 -34.61
CA GLY A 463 -19.87 10.38 -34.20
C GLY A 463 -20.05 11.05 -32.86
N TRP A 464 -21.30 11.33 -32.50
CA TRP A 464 -21.65 11.96 -31.24
C TRP A 464 -22.82 11.25 -30.56
N ASN A 465 -22.88 11.35 -29.23
CA ASN A 465 -23.91 10.67 -28.43
C ASN A 465 -25.28 11.39 -28.52
N LYS A 466 -25.90 11.26 -29.69
CA LYS A 466 -27.17 11.88 -30.04
C LYS A 466 -28.31 11.49 -29.12
N SER A 467 -28.35 10.23 -28.68
CA SER A 467 -29.41 9.68 -27.83
C SER A 467 -29.16 9.89 -26.33
N ARG A 468 -27.97 10.37 -25.94
CA ARG A 468 -27.51 10.41 -24.53
C ARG A 468 -27.55 9.03 -23.86
N ASN A 469 -27.38 7.98 -24.66
CA ASN A 469 -27.34 6.60 -24.22
C ASN A 469 -26.03 5.99 -24.73
N GLU A 470 -25.15 5.63 -23.80
CA GLU A 470 -23.81 5.14 -24.15
C GLU A 470 -23.86 3.86 -24.98
N GLN A 471 -24.76 2.92 -24.69
CA GLN A 471 -24.89 1.67 -25.45
C GLN A 471 -25.29 1.92 -26.91
N GLN A 472 -26.29 2.79 -27.13
CA GLN A 472 -26.68 3.18 -28.50
C GLN A 472 -25.56 3.94 -29.23
N PHE A 473 -24.75 4.71 -28.48
CA PHE A 473 -23.62 5.39 -29.08
C PHE A 473 -22.49 4.42 -29.45
N LEU A 474 -22.20 3.43 -28.60
CA LEU A 474 -21.29 2.33 -28.92
C LEU A 474 -21.75 1.57 -30.18
N GLN A 475 -23.05 1.29 -30.31
CA GLN A 475 -23.64 0.70 -31.52
C GLN A 475 -23.40 1.55 -32.76
N THR A 476 -23.57 2.87 -32.64
CA THR A 476 -23.25 3.81 -33.73
C THR A 476 -21.77 3.73 -34.12
N MET A 477 -20.86 3.68 -33.15
CA MET A 477 -19.42 3.61 -33.45
C MET A 477 -19.03 2.29 -34.13
N VAL A 478 -19.63 1.17 -33.73
CA VAL A 478 -19.44 -0.13 -34.41
C VAL A 478 -20.00 -0.09 -35.84
N HIS A 479 -21.19 0.46 -36.02
CA HIS A 479 -21.82 0.65 -37.34
C HIS A 479 -20.91 1.45 -38.28
N GLU A 480 -20.42 2.61 -37.85
CA GLU A 480 -19.51 3.42 -38.68
C GLU A 480 -18.17 2.72 -38.93
N THR A 481 -17.69 1.92 -37.97
CA THR A 481 -16.47 1.13 -38.16
C THR A 481 -16.66 0.05 -39.23
N ALA A 482 -17.84 -0.56 -39.32
CA ALA A 482 -18.17 -1.53 -40.36
C ALA A 482 -18.11 -0.90 -41.77
N HIS A 483 -18.63 0.31 -41.94
CA HIS A 483 -18.49 1.07 -43.20
C HIS A 483 -17.03 1.25 -43.59
N LEU A 484 -16.17 1.62 -42.64
CA LEU A 484 -14.75 1.81 -42.93
C LEU A 484 -14.05 0.48 -43.23
N PHE A 485 -14.36 -0.57 -42.46
CA PHE A 485 -13.85 -1.92 -42.68
C PHE A 485 -14.14 -2.38 -44.12
N TRP A 486 -15.39 -2.26 -44.57
CA TRP A 486 -15.77 -2.63 -45.93
C TRP A 486 -15.06 -1.81 -47.00
N ASN A 487 -15.00 -0.48 -46.84
CA ASN A 487 -14.27 0.38 -47.78
C ASN A 487 -12.78 0.03 -47.88
N ARG A 488 -12.18 -0.46 -46.80
CA ARG A 488 -10.77 -0.88 -46.79
C ARG A 488 -10.59 -2.29 -47.36
N LEU A 489 -11.53 -3.19 -47.13
CA LEU A 489 -11.55 -4.54 -47.72
C LEU A 489 -11.75 -4.48 -49.23
N ALA A 490 -12.61 -3.58 -49.68
CA ALA A 490 -13.04 -3.43 -51.06
C ALA A 490 -12.93 -1.97 -51.54
N PRO A 491 -11.72 -1.41 -51.69
CA PRO A 491 -11.53 -0.01 -52.03
C PRO A 491 -12.00 0.37 -53.44
N ALA A 492 -12.20 -0.62 -54.32
CA ALA A 492 -12.77 -0.42 -55.65
C ALA A 492 -14.31 -0.42 -55.65
N ALA A 493 -14.94 -0.81 -54.54
CA ALA A 493 -16.38 -1.00 -54.48
C ALA A 493 -17.15 0.30 -54.65
N ARG A 494 -18.19 0.23 -55.48
CA ARG A 494 -19.22 1.27 -55.59
C ARG A 494 -20.44 0.80 -54.82
N THR A 495 -20.31 0.79 -53.51
CA THR A 495 -21.30 0.20 -52.61
C THR A 495 -22.57 1.04 -52.58
N PRO A 496 -23.73 0.51 -53.03
CA PRO A 496 -24.98 1.26 -52.91
C PRO A 496 -25.40 1.37 -51.45
N SER A 497 -26.10 2.45 -51.10
CA SER A 497 -26.47 2.76 -49.71
C SER A 497 -27.17 1.59 -49.03
N TRP A 498 -28.10 0.91 -49.70
CA TRP A 498 -28.82 -0.21 -49.07
C TRP A 498 -27.90 -1.35 -48.61
N TYR A 499 -26.84 -1.65 -49.39
CA TYR A 499 -25.91 -2.72 -49.03
C TYR A 499 -24.93 -2.25 -47.96
N ALA A 500 -24.42 -1.01 -48.08
CA ALA A 500 -23.55 -0.41 -47.08
C ALA A 500 -24.22 -0.39 -45.71
N GLU A 501 -25.45 0.12 -45.63
CA GLU A 501 -26.20 0.19 -44.38
C GLU A 501 -26.63 -1.20 -43.88
N GLY A 502 -27.00 -2.10 -44.79
CA GLY A 502 -27.37 -3.46 -44.41
C GLY A 502 -26.21 -4.23 -43.76
N MET A 503 -25.01 -4.11 -44.32
CA MET A 503 -23.78 -4.68 -43.77
C MET A 503 -23.42 -4.05 -42.43
N ALA A 504 -23.45 -2.71 -42.33
CA ALA A 504 -23.10 -2.03 -41.10
C ALA A 504 -24.07 -2.37 -39.95
N THR A 505 -25.37 -2.44 -40.24
CA THR A 505 -26.40 -2.80 -39.25
C THR A 505 -26.32 -4.27 -38.80
N GLU A 506 -25.68 -5.19 -39.54
CA GLU A 506 -25.45 -6.56 -39.03
C GLU A 506 -24.66 -6.56 -37.71
N PHE A 507 -23.77 -5.58 -37.52
CA PHE A 507 -22.92 -5.47 -36.33
C PHE A 507 -23.55 -4.65 -35.20
N GLU A 508 -24.81 -4.20 -35.30
CA GLU A 508 -25.50 -3.47 -34.22
C GLU A 508 -26.09 -4.40 -33.14
N GLY A 509 -26.37 -5.67 -33.50
CA GLY A 509 -26.99 -6.68 -32.63
C GLY A 509 -26.00 -7.34 -31.68
N PHE A 510 -25.38 -6.55 -30.79
CA PHE A 510 -24.44 -7.05 -29.80
C PHE A 510 -24.82 -6.68 -28.37
N ASP A 511 -24.39 -7.54 -27.45
CA ASP A 511 -24.32 -7.27 -26.02
C ASP A 511 -22.87 -6.96 -25.63
N TRP A 512 -22.69 -5.86 -24.90
CA TRP A 512 -21.41 -5.45 -24.35
C TRP A 512 -21.51 -5.21 -22.84
N THR A 513 -20.66 -5.91 -22.08
CA THR A 513 -20.64 -5.81 -20.60
C THR A 513 -19.47 -4.98 -20.06
N GLY A 514 -18.72 -4.30 -20.93
CA GLY A 514 -17.42 -3.69 -20.58
C GLY A 514 -16.23 -4.66 -20.64
N LYS A 515 -16.51 -5.97 -20.77
CA LYS A 515 -15.49 -7.02 -20.80
C LYS A 515 -15.78 -8.09 -21.83
N GLU A 516 -17.05 -8.43 -22.00
CA GLU A 516 -17.49 -9.48 -22.89
C GLU A 516 -18.31 -8.88 -24.03
N TRP A 517 -17.93 -9.25 -25.25
CA TRP A 517 -18.66 -9.00 -26.49
C TRP A 517 -19.39 -10.27 -26.86
N ARG A 518 -20.71 -10.18 -27.04
CA ARG A 518 -21.52 -11.24 -27.64
C ARG A 518 -22.27 -10.64 -28.81
N TRP A 519 -22.15 -11.28 -29.95
CA TRP A 519 -22.79 -10.85 -31.17
C TRP A 519 -23.56 -12.02 -31.76
N ASP A 520 -24.86 -11.86 -31.92
CA ASP A 520 -25.76 -12.87 -32.48
C ASP A 520 -26.25 -12.49 -33.89
N HIS A 521 -25.73 -11.39 -34.45
CA HIS A 521 -26.10 -10.79 -35.74
C HIS A 521 -27.51 -10.18 -35.80
N VAL A 522 -28.28 -10.23 -34.71
CA VAL A 522 -29.71 -9.91 -34.70
C VAL A 522 -29.95 -8.68 -33.83
N ALA A 523 -30.13 -7.53 -34.47
CA ALA A 523 -30.51 -6.33 -33.75
C ALA A 523 -32.03 -6.38 -33.44
N ASP A 524 -32.39 -6.69 -32.19
CA ASP A 524 -33.78 -6.81 -31.70
C ASP A 524 -34.68 -5.65 -32.15
N THR A 525 -34.16 -4.42 -32.08
CA THR A 525 -34.89 -3.22 -32.49
C THR A 525 -35.19 -3.23 -33.98
N ARG A 526 -34.26 -3.73 -34.82
CA ARG A 526 -34.44 -3.87 -36.27
C ARG A 526 -35.44 -4.98 -36.58
N VAL A 527 -35.35 -6.12 -35.90
CA VAL A 527 -36.29 -7.26 -36.04
C VAL A 527 -37.72 -6.81 -35.77
N ALA A 528 -37.96 -6.18 -34.61
CA ALA A 528 -39.30 -5.73 -34.24
C ALA A 528 -39.86 -4.74 -35.27
N PHE A 529 -39.02 -3.82 -35.75
CA PHE A 529 -39.40 -2.81 -36.72
C PHE A 529 -39.77 -3.42 -38.08
N ILE A 530 -38.92 -4.31 -38.63
CA ILE A 530 -39.16 -4.92 -39.94
C ILE A 530 -40.32 -5.91 -39.92
N ARG A 531 -40.47 -6.71 -38.85
CA ARG A 531 -41.63 -7.59 -38.67
C ARG A 531 -42.94 -6.80 -38.66
N GLY A 532 -42.97 -5.69 -37.92
CA GLY A 532 -44.11 -4.79 -37.88
C GLY A 532 -44.42 -4.13 -39.23
N ALA A 533 -43.40 -3.85 -40.04
CA ALA A 533 -43.57 -3.32 -41.39
C ALA A 533 -44.12 -4.39 -42.35
N VAL A 534 -43.53 -5.59 -42.39
CA VAL A 534 -43.98 -6.70 -43.25
C VAL A 534 -45.40 -7.14 -42.90
N LYS A 535 -45.72 -7.33 -41.60
CA LYS A 535 -47.09 -7.66 -41.15
C LYS A 535 -48.11 -6.61 -41.57
N GLY A 536 -47.71 -5.34 -41.51
CA GLY A 536 -48.56 -4.20 -41.89
C GLY A 536 -48.56 -3.88 -43.39
N ARG A 537 -47.80 -4.60 -44.22
CA ARG A 537 -47.57 -4.27 -45.65
C ARG A 537 -47.06 -2.84 -45.86
N ARG A 538 -46.20 -2.37 -44.96
CA ARG A 538 -45.60 -1.03 -44.96
C ARG A 538 -44.12 -1.04 -45.35
N GLN A 539 -43.58 -2.19 -45.74
CA GLN A 539 -42.21 -2.30 -46.22
C GLN A 539 -42.00 -1.50 -47.52
N LEU A 540 -40.81 -0.93 -47.72
CA LEU A 540 -40.43 -0.32 -48.99
C LEU A 540 -40.40 -1.38 -50.09
N PRO A 541 -40.94 -1.09 -51.29
CA PRO A 541 -40.73 -1.93 -52.47
C PRO A 541 -39.23 -2.17 -52.72
N LEU A 542 -38.84 -3.37 -53.17
CA LEU A 542 -37.42 -3.69 -53.39
C LEU A 542 -36.71 -2.71 -54.35
N GLN A 543 -37.42 -2.19 -55.35
CA GLN A 543 -36.89 -1.17 -56.25
C GLN A 543 -36.54 0.12 -55.49
N ASP A 544 -37.42 0.58 -54.60
CA ASP A 544 -37.20 1.77 -53.78
C ASP A 544 -36.10 1.54 -52.74
N LEU A 545 -36.02 0.33 -52.17
CA LEU A 545 -34.95 -0.07 -51.26
C LEU A 545 -33.59 -0.03 -51.97
N PHE A 546 -33.47 -0.68 -53.13
CA PHE A 546 -32.19 -0.77 -53.83
C PHE A 546 -31.74 0.56 -54.46
N GLY A 547 -32.68 1.45 -54.77
CA GLY A 547 -32.40 2.80 -55.26
C GLY A 547 -32.34 3.89 -54.18
N GLY A 548 -32.54 3.54 -52.91
CA GLY A 548 -32.64 4.51 -51.83
C GLY A 548 -31.28 5.09 -51.41
N ASP A 549 -31.32 6.32 -50.89
CA ASP A 549 -30.18 7.05 -50.33
C ASP A 549 -30.44 7.29 -48.83
N ALA A 550 -29.62 6.69 -47.98
CA ALA A 550 -29.78 6.74 -46.53
C ALA A 550 -29.65 8.17 -45.98
N LEU A 551 -28.70 8.96 -46.51
CA LEU A 551 -28.46 10.33 -46.07
C LEU A 551 -29.60 11.27 -46.48
N ALA A 552 -30.12 11.08 -47.71
CA ALA A 552 -31.31 11.81 -48.15
C ALA A 552 -32.52 11.51 -47.23
N LEU A 553 -32.75 10.23 -46.92
CA LEU A 553 -33.85 9.82 -46.03
C LEU A 553 -33.68 10.35 -44.60
N ILE A 554 -32.48 10.30 -44.02
CA ILE A 554 -32.21 10.86 -42.68
C ILE A 554 -32.59 12.34 -42.61
N ASN A 555 -32.34 13.08 -43.70
CA ASN A 555 -32.60 14.52 -43.75
C ASN A 555 -34.05 14.87 -44.08
N SER A 556 -34.80 13.99 -44.75
CA SER A 556 -36.18 14.27 -45.17
C SER A 556 -37.27 13.57 -44.34
N ASP A 557 -37.05 12.30 -43.95
CA ASP A 557 -38.05 11.46 -43.29
C ASP A 557 -37.36 10.40 -42.42
N MET A 558 -37.16 10.74 -41.14
CA MET A 558 -36.50 9.86 -40.16
C MET A 558 -37.24 8.52 -39.98
N SER A 559 -38.57 8.50 -40.05
CA SER A 559 -39.34 7.27 -39.88
C SER A 559 -39.09 6.32 -41.05
N ARG A 560 -39.06 6.86 -42.27
CA ARG A 560 -38.71 6.09 -43.47
C ARG A 560 -37.23 5.68 -43.48
N ALA A 561 -36.33 6.50 -42.94
CA ALA A 561 -34.93 6.12 -42.75
C ALA A 561 -34.81 4.89 -41.84
N LEU A 562 -35.45 4.89 -40.66
CA LEU A 562 -35.43 3.74 -39.75
C LEU A 562 -35.95 2.45 -40.40
N LEU A 563 -37.01 2.55 -41.23
CA LEU A 563 -37.50 1.44 -42.04
C LEU A 563 -36.47 0.97 -43.06
N PHE A 564 -35.85 1.90 -43.77
CA PHE A 564 -34.81 1.62 -44.75
C PHE A 564 -33.67 0.81 -44.11
N TYR A 565 -33.12 1.27 -42.97
CA TYR A 565 -32.08 0.53 -42.24
C TYR A 565 -32.52 -0.90 -41.86
N ALA A 566 -33.71 -1.06 -41.28
CA ALA A 566 -34.21 -2.38 -40.88
C ALA A 566 -34.42 -3.33 -42.07
N GLN A 567 -34.89 -2.81 -43.23
CA GLN A 567 -34.99 -3.58 -44.46
C GLN A 567 -33.64 -3.95 -45.04
N CYS A 568 -32.71 -3.00 -45.11
CA CYS A 568 -31.34 -3.23 -45.59
C CYS A 568 -30.67 -4.36 -44.81
N TRP A 569 -30.71 -4.28 -43.48
CA TRP A 569 -30.20 -5.32 -42.59
C TRP A 569 -30.84 -6.67 -42.88
N SER A 570 -32.17 -6.76 -42.88
CA SER A 570 -32.85 -8.06 -43.04
C SER A 570 -32.61 -8.69 -44.42
N VAL A 571 -32.43 -7.89 -45.48
CA VAL A 571 -32.06 -8.39 -46.81
C VAL A 571 -30.64 -8.94 -46.81
N VAL A 572 -29.67 -8.20 -46.28
CA VAL A 572 -28.27 -8.65 -46.19
C VAL A 572 -28.17 -9.91 -45.32
N HIS A 573 -28.81 -9.89 -44.15
CA HIS A 573 -28.85 -11.01 -43.23
C HIS A 573 -29.49 -12.24 -43.90
N PHE A 574 -30.65 -12.10 -44.56
CA PHE A 574 -31.29 -13.20 -45.30
C PHE A 574 -30.38 -13.79 -46.37
N LEU A 575 -29.74 -12.97 -47.19
CA LEU A 575 -28.83 -13.43 -48.24
C LEU A 575 -27.64 -14.22 -47.68
N ARG A 576 -27.24 -13.97 -46.43
CA ARG A 576 -26.13 -14.69 -45.78
C ARG A 576 -26.59 -15.98 -45.09
N THR A 577 -27.73 -15.95 -44.41
CA THR A 577 -28.13 -17.00 -43.46
C THR A 577 -29.23 -17.92 -43.98
N THR A 578 -29.92 -17.57 -45.07
CA THR A 578 -31.01 -18.39 -45.63
C THR A 578 -30.58 -19.81 -46.00
N ASP A 579 -31.42 -20.78 -45.68
CA ASP A 579 -31.25 -22.19 -46.09
C ASP A 579 -31.43 -22.40 -47.60
N ASN A 580 -32.00 -21.43 -48.32
CA ASN A 580 -32.13 -21.52 -49.76
C ASN A 580 -30.76 -21.27 -50.44
N PRO A 581 -30.10 -22.31 -51.01
CA PRO A 581 -28.76 -22.16 -51.56
C PRO A 581 -28.71 -21.22 -52.76
N LYS A 582 -29.83 -21.04 -53.48
CA LYS A 582 -29.91 -20.10 -54.62
C LYS A 582 -29.70 -18.66 -54.15
N TRP A 583 -30.41 -18.24 -53.12
CA TRP A 583 -30.33 -16.87 -52.59
C TRP A 583 -28.99 -16.61 -51.92
N ARG A 584 -28.46 -17.60 -51.21
CA ARG A 584 -27.12 -17.53 -50.62
C ARG A 584 -26.03 -17.34 -51.69
N ALA A 585 -26.09 -18.12 -52.77
CA ALA A 585 -25.16 -17.99 -53.89
C ALA A 585 -25.30 -16.64 -54.61
N ALA A 586 -26.53 -16.13 -54.78
CA ALA A 586 -26.77 -14.82 -55.39
C ALA A 586 -26.20 -13.68 -54.55
N GLY A 587 -26.38 -13.72 -53.22
CA GLY A 587 -25.81 -12.73 -52.29
C GLY A 587 -24.28 -12.72 -52.33
N GLU A 588 -23.65 -13.89 -52.30
CA GLU A 588 -22.20 -14.03 -52.39
C GLU A 588 -21.64 -13.56 -53.75
N ALA A 589 -22.32 -13.88 -54.85
CA ALA A 589 -21.94 -13.39 -56.18
C ALA A 589 -22.05 -11.87 -56.28
N TYR A 590 -23.11 -11.29 -55.71
CA TYR A 590 -23.29 -9.84 -55.66
C TYR A 590 -22.23 -9.15 -54.79
N ARG A 591 -21.90 -9.70 -53.62
CA ARG A 591 -20.82 -9.19 -52.77
C ARG A 591 -19.48 -9.17 -53.50
N LYS A 592 -19.16 -10.24 -54.23
CA LYS A 592 -17.95 -10.33 -55.07
C LYS A 592 -17.96 -9.31 -56.20
N GLU A 593 -19.10 -9.11 -56.86
CA GLU A 593 -19.28 -8.06 -57.87
C GLU A 593 -18.95 -6.69 -57.29
N LEU A 594 -19.53 -6.35 -56.13
CA LEU A 594 -19.24 -5.07 -55.46
C LEU A 594 -17.76 -4.96 -55.08
N ALA A 595 -17.17 -6.01 -54.49
CA ALA A 595 -15.77 -5.99 -54.07
C ALA A 595 -14.80 -5.77 -55.24
N ALA A 596 -15.15 -6.27 -56.43
CA ALA A 596 -14.41 -6.07 -57.66
C ALA A 596 -14.66 -4.71 -58.35
N GLY A 597 -15.49 -3.84 -57.77
CA GLY A 597 -15.88 -2.55 -58.37
C GLY A 597 -16.90 -2.64 -59.50
N GLY A 598 -17.60 -3.77 -59.60
CA GLY A 598 -18.69 -3.97 -60.54
C GLY A 598 -19.91 -3.08 -60.27
N THR A 599 -20.77 -2.95 -61.28
CA THR A 599 -21.92 -2.03 -61.26
C THR A 599 -23.27 -2.73 -61.39
N ARG A 600 -23.28 -4.06 -61.52
CA ARG A 600 -24.53 -4.82 -61.65
C ARG A 600 -25.25 -4.84 -60.30
N GLY A 601 -26.52 -4.44 -60.27
CA GLY A 601 -27.34 -4.49 -59.06
C GLY A 601 -27.74 -5.91 -58.66
N LEU A 602 -28.11 -6.12 -57.40
CA LEU A 602 -28.57 -7.41 -56.87
C LEU A 602 -29.65 -8.09 -57.75
N PRO A 603 -30.65 -7.40 -58.34
CA PRO A 603 -31.64 -8.04 -59.22
C PRO A 603 -31.04 -8.87 -60.36
N HIS A 604 -29.87 -8.49 -60.88
CA HIS A 604 -29.15 -9.26 -61.90
C HIS A 604 -28.81 -10.68 -61.43
N PHE A 605 -28.45 -10.83 -60.15
CA PHE A 605 -28.03 -12.10 -59.55
C PHE A 605 -29.22 -12.91 -59.02
N LEU A 606 -30.35 -12.26 -58.72
CA LEU A 606 -31.56 -12.93 -58.23
C LEU A 606 -32.33 -13.66 -59.35
N GLY A 607 -32.38 -13.06 -60.55
CA GLY A 607 -33.21 -13.51 -61.66
C GLY A 607 -34.70 -13.22 -61.42
N ASP A 608 -35.33 -13.92 -60.47
CA ASP A 608 -36.74 -13.72 -60.10
C ASP A 608 -36.84 -12.93 -58.79
N THR A 609 -37.02 -11.61 -58.91
CA THR A 609 -37.13 -10.70 -57.77
C THR A 609 -38.40 -10.89 -56.97
N ALA A 610 -39.50 -11.34 -57.59
CA ALA A 610 -40.77 -11.56 -56.90
C ALA A 610 -40.71 -12.82 -56.03
N ALA A 611 -40.10 -13.90 -56.53
CA ALA A 611 -39.83 -15.08 -55.73
C ALA A 611 -38.88 -14.77 -54.57
N PHE A 612 -37.82 -13.97 -54.82
CA PHE A 612 -36.92 -13.51 -53.76
C PHE A 612 -37.67 -12.71 -52.68
N GLU A 613 -38.49 -11.73 -53.06
CA GLU A 613 -39.24 -10.90 -52.12
C GLU A 613 -40.17 -11.75 -51.24
N LYS A 614 -40.88 -12.71 -51.84
CA LYS A 614 -41.75 -13.64 -51.11
C LYS A 614 -40.97 -14.44 -50.07
N ASP A 615 -39.83 -15.03 -50.45
CA ASP A 615 -39.02 -15.85 -49.55
C ASP A 615 -38.39 -15.01 -48.44
N TRP A 616 -37.89 -13.82 -48.76
CA TRP A 616 -37.35 -12.87 -47.78
C TRP A 616 -38.42 -12.40 -46.78
N MET A 617 -39.64 -12.07 -47.24
CA MET A 617 -40.73 -11.72 -46.33
C MET A 617 -41.14 -12.88 -45.43
N ALA A 618 -41.13 -14.11 -45.95
CA ALA A 618 -41.39 -15.31 -45.15
C ALA A 618 -40.31 -15.53 -44.09
N PHE A 619 -39.03 -15.32 -44.45
CA PHE A 619 -37.92 -15.34 -43.52
C PHE A 619 -38.10 -14.29 -42.41
N VAL A 620 -38.42 -13.04 -42.77
CA VAL A 620 -38.67 -11.97 -41.81
C VAL A 620 -39.81 -12.31 -40.85
N ALA A 621 -40.88 -12.94 -41.35
CA ALA A 621 -42.00 -13.34 -40.51
C ALA A 621 -41.65 -14.47 -39.53
N GLY A 622 -40.64 -15.28 -39.85
CA GLY A 622 -40.18 -16.44 -39.08
C GLY A 622 -39.11 -16.15 -38.01
N MET A 623 -38.34 -15.07 -38.15
CA MET A 623 -37.65 -14.43 -37.01
C MET A 623 -38.71 -13.94 -36.02
#